data_AF-A0A937HRP8-F1
#
_entry.id   AF-A0A937HRP8-F1
#
_cell.length_a   1.000
_cell.length_b   1.000
_cell.length_c   1.000
_cell.angle_alpha   90.00
_cell.angle_beta   90.00
_cell.angle_gamma   90.00
#
_symmetry.space_group_name_H-M   'P 1'
#
loop_
_entity.id
_entity.type
_entity.pdbx_description
1 polymer ?
#
loop_
_entity_poly.entity_id
_entity_poly.type
_entity_poly.pdbx_seq_one_letter_code
_entity_poly.pdbx_strand_id
1 'polypeptide(L)' 'MGNIGWTGIIIIAILVVILFGKGKISSIMGDLAKGIKSFKKGMSDDNTSENDSSNNSSDNSNSDNK' A
#
# COMPACT_ATOMS: atom_id res chain seq x y z
N MET A 1 8.87 5.25 -32.05
CA MET A 1 8.02 4.04 -31.98
C MET A 1 7.57 3.87 -30.55
N GLY A 2 6.30 4.16 -30.27
CA GLY A 2 5.81 4.52 -28.94
C GLY A 2 5.91 3.39 -27.91
N ASN A 3 6.08 3.80 -26.65
CA ASN A 3 6.20 2.97 -25.45
C ASN A 3 4.87 2.27 -25.08
N ILE A 4 4.26 1.56 -26.04
CA ILE A 4 2.94 0.91 -25.92
C ILE A 4 2.84 -0.04 -24.72
N GLY A 5 3.96 -0.67 -24.33
CA GLY A 5 3.98 -1.66 -23.25
C GLY A 5 3.56 -1.09 -21.90
N TRP A 6 4.15 0.05 -21.48
CA TRP A 6 3.84 0.66 -20.18
C TRP A 6 2.46 1.33 -20.17
N THR A 7 2.07 1.97 -21.27
CA THR A 7 0.74 2.60 -21.39
C THR A 7 -0.38 1.57 -21.36
N GLY A 8 -0.22 0.38 -21.95
CA GLY A 8 -1.24 -0.67 -21.90
C GLY A 8 -1.54 -1.15 -20.47
N ILE A 9 -0.50 -1.29 -19.64
CA ILE A 9 -0.65 -1.72 -18.24
C ILE A 9 -1.46 -0.71 -17.43
N ILE A 10 -1.25 0.60 -17.67
CA ILE A 10 -1.99 1.66 -16.94
C ILE A 10 -3.49 1.64 -17.27
N ILE A 11 -3.87 1.39 -18.54
CA ILE A 11 -5.27 1.26 -18.95
C ILE A 11 -5.94 0.08 -18.23
N ILE A 12 -5.27 -1.07 -18.18
CA ILE A 12 -5.78 -2.27 -17.49
C ILE A 12 -5.96 -1.98 -16.00
N ALA A 13 -4.98 -1.33 -15.35
CA ALA A 13 -5.06 -1.03 -13.93
C ALA A 13 -6.26 -0.13 -13.59
N ILE A 14 -6.54 0.88 -14.42
CA ILE A 14 -7.70 1.76 -14.25
C ILE A 14 -9.01 0.97 -14.35
N LEU A 15 -9.13 0.07 -15.34
CA LEU A 15 -10.30 -0.80 -15.48
C LEU A 15 -10.52 -1.65 -14.22
N VAL A 16 -9.48 -2.31 -13.71
CA VAL A 16 -9.56 -3.12 -12.49
C VAL A 16 -10.03 -2.28 -11.30
N VAL A 17 -9.51 -1.06 -11.14
CA VAL A 17 -9.94 -0.15 -10.06
C VAL A 17 -11.41 0.26 -10.19
N ILE A 18 -11.92 0.44 -11.41
CA ILE A 18 -13.34 0.76 -11.66
C ILE A 18 -14.24 -0.45 -11.34
N LEU A 19 -13.86 -1.66 -11.77
CA LEU A 19 -14.67 -2.88 -11.54
C LEU A 19 -14.73 -3.27 -10.06
N PHE A 20 -13.60 -3.22 -9.36
CA PHE A 20 -13.51 -3.68 -7.98
C PHE A 20 -13.69 -2.56 -6.95
N GLY A 21 -13.56 -1.29 -7.37
CA GLY A 21 -13.71 -0.10 -6.53
C GLY A 21 -12.52 0.15 -5.59
N LYS A 22 -12.14 1.42 -5.40
CA LYS A 22 -10.99 1.84 -4.57
C LYS A 22 -10.96 1.27 -3.15
N GLY A 23 -12.13 1.03 -2.54
CA GLY A 23 -12.23 0.53 -1.17
C GLY A 23 -11.73 -0.91 -0.99
N LYS A 24 -12.01 -1.80 -1.95
CA LYS A 24 -11.57 -3.21 -1.86
C LYS A 24 -10.07 -3.33 -2.13
N ILE A 25 -9.55 -2.61 -3.12
CA ILE A 25 -8.12 -2.58 -3.42
C ILE A 25 -7.31 -2.05 -2.23
N SER A 26 -7.74 -0.97 -1.57
CA SER A 26 -6.97 -0.37 -0.47
C SER A 26 -6.82 -1.31 0.73
N SER A 27 -7.86 -2.07 1.09
CA SER A 27 -7.79 -3.04 2.20
C SER A 27 -6.85 -4.19 1.85
N ILE A 28 -6.99 -4.76 0.65
CA ILE A 28 -6.17 -5.89 0.18
C ILE A 28 -4.70 -5.47 0.04
N MET A 29 -4.44 -4.26 -0.48
CA MET A 29 -3.08 -3.75 -0.62
C MET A 29 -2.41 -3.47 0.73
N GLY A 30 -3.18 -3.06 1.74
CA GLY A 30 -2.70 -2.90 3.11
C GLY A 30 -2.22 -4.22 3.73
N ASP A 31 -3.00 -5.29 3.56
CA ASP A 31 -2.62 -6.64 4.06
C ASP A 31 -1.47 -7.25 3.26
N LEU A 32 -1.46 -7.08 1.93
CA LEU A 32 -0.34 -7.45 1.07
C LEU A 32 0.95 -6.70 1.44
N ALA A 33 0.87 -5.39 1.68
CA ALA A 33 2.03 -4.58 2.06
C ALA A 33 2.60 -5.01 3.41
N LYS A 34 1.76 -5.33 4.40
CA LYS A 34 2.19 -5.91 5.68
C LYS A 34 2.86 -7.26 5.48
N GLY A 35 2.29 -8.14 4.65
CA GLY A 35 2.88 -9.44 4.33
C GLY A 35 4.25 -9.33 3.65
N ILE A 36 4.38 -8.47 2.65
CA ILE A 36 5.64 -8.21 1.93
C ILE A 36 6.66 -7.54 2.86
N LYS A 37 6.24 -6.61 3.74
CA LYS A 37 7.13 -5.97 4.73
C LYS A 37 7.69 -7.00 5.71
N SER A 38 6.85 -7.88 6.25
CA SER A 38 7.27 -8.96 7.13
C SER A 38 8.16 -9.99 6.43
N PHE A 39 7.85 -10.32 5.17
CA PHE A 39 8.70 -11.19 4.35
C PHE A 39 10.07 -10.57 4.10
N LYS A 40 10.11 -9.30 3.71
CA LYS A 40 11.37 -8.55 3.53
C LYS A 40 12.15 -8.46 4.84
N LYS A 41 11.48 -8.19 5.97
CA LYS A 41 12.10 -8.11 7.29
C LYS A 41 12.70 -9.46 7.71
N GLY A 42 11.97 -10.56 7.55
CA GLY A 42 12.49 -11.90 7.82
C GLY A 42 13.64 -12.32 6.90
N MET A 43 13.66 -11.85 5.65
CA MET A 43 14.77 -12.07 4.72
C MET A 43 15.98 -11.16 4.97
N SER A 44 15.75 -9.97 5.56
CA SER A 44 16.81 -8.97 5.83
C SER A 44 17.38 -9.05 7.24
N ASP A 45 16.87 -9.93 8.11
CA ASP A 45 17.31 -10.04 9.51
C ASP A 45 18.74 -10.61 9.66
N ASP A 46 19.36 -11.08 8.57
CA ASP A 46 20.80 -11.38 8.51
C ASP A 46 21.67 -10.11 8.39
N ASN A 47 21.11 -8.95 8.04
CA ASN A 47 21.88 -7.72 7.83
C ASN A 47 21.06 -6.46 8.22
N THR A 48 21.25 -5.99 9.46
CA THR A 48 20.87 -4.64 9.97
C THR A 48 19.51 -4.52 10.67
N SER A 49 19.58 -4.22 11.97
CA SER A 49 18.49 -3.75 12.84
C SER A 49 17.97 -2.35 12.42
N GLU A 50 16.73 -2.08 12.82
CA GLU A 50 16.02 -0.78 12.76
C GLU A 50 15.47 -0.31 11.39
N ASN A 51 14.15 -0.22 11.25
CA ASN A 51 13.43 0.99 11.65
C ASN A 51 11.90 0.79 11.56
N ASP A 52 11.24 1.61 12.34
CA ASP A 52 9.91 1.44 12.92
C ASP A 52 8.76 1.81 11.97
N SER A 53 7.56 1.84 12.54
CA SER A 53 6.34 2.50 12.05
C SER A 53 5.37 1.64 11.23
N SER A 54 4.79 0.68 11.94
CA SER A 54 3.32 0.61 11.96
C SER A 54 2.83 1.84 12.71
N ASN A 55 2.33 2.86 12.00
CA ASN A 55 1.34 3.75 12.60
C ASN A 55 0.03 3.50 11.86
N ASN A 56 -0.82 2.71 12.51
CA ASN A 56 -2.15 2.37 12.08
C ASN A 56 -3.11 3.19 12.96
N SER A 57 -4.11 3.77 12.31
CA SER A 57 -5.40 4.16 12.88
C SER A 57 -5.53 5.49 13.63
N SER A 58 -6.62 6.18 13.26
CA SER A 58 -7.47 7.03 14.09
C SER A 58 -6.90 8.40 14.43
N ASP A 59 -7.36 9.51 13.83
CA ASP A 59 -8.71 10.03 14.00
C ASP A 59 -9.21 9.87 15.44
N ASN A 60 -8.69 10.71 16.35
CA ASN A 60 -9.37 11.05 17.58
C ASN A 60 -9.35 12.57 17.74
N SER A 61 -10.55 13.11 17.84
CA SER A 61 -10.95 14.50 17.84
C SER A 61 -10.24 15.31 18.94
N ASN A 62 -9.64 16.43 18.58
CA ASN A 62 -9.45 17.52 19.52
C ASN A 62 -9.82 18.84 18.83
N SER A 63 -11.08 19.25 19.01
CA SER A 63 -11.53 20.62 18.78
C SER A 63 -12.05 21.20 20.10
N ASP A 64 -11.19 21.26 21.12
CA ASP A 64 -11.40 22.16 22.24
C ASP A 64 -10.82 23.54 21.86
N ASN A 65 -11.63 24.33 21.14
CA ASN A 65 -11.39 25.77 21.02
C ASN A 65 -12.08 26.49 22.17
N LYS A 66 -11.26 27.28 22.86
CA LYS A 66 -11.48 28.08 24.07
C LYS A 66 -12.55 29.16 23.92
#